data_AF-A0A9D6CQQ5-F1
#
_entry.id   AF-A0A9D6CQQ5-F1
#
_cell.length_a   1.000
_cell.length_b   1.000
_cell.length_c   1.000
_cell.angle_alpha   90.00
_cell.angle_beta   90.00
_cell.angle_gamma   90.00
#
_symmetry.space_group_name_H-M   'P 1'
#
loop_
_entity.id
_entity.type
_entity.pdbx_description
1 polymer ?
#
loop_
_entity_poly.entity_id
_entity_poly.type
_entity_poly.pdbx_seq_one_letter_code
_entity_poly.pdbx_strand_id
1 'polypeptide(L)'
;MPFCTKCGAEAGERDRFCRRCGTPQPGVAGGAGAPRASQAGDALSPRGASILCYVPWLGWLVSVWVLLNQRFRAHREVRFHAYQGLYLFVVWLLGRWVVDLWVKMLFRHNIPLSSLVEIALLALWIFMLVKTSSGERYSLPVIGELAERSL
;
A
#
# COMPACT_ATOMS: atom_id res chain seq x y z
N MET A 1 -10.05 40.81 -6.98
CA MET A 1 -10.52 39.78 -7.94
C MET A 1 -9.43 38.76 -8.15
N PRO A 2 -9.60 37.51 -7.68
CA PRO A 2 -8.58 36.47 -7.83
C PRO A 2 -8.50 35.95 -9.27
N PHE A 3 -7.33 35.47 -9.67
CA PHE A 3 -7.07 34.91 -10.99
C PHE A 3 -6.66 33.45 -10.87
N CYS A 4 -6.94 32.67 -11.91
CA CYS A 4 -6.58 31.27 -11.99
C CYS A 4 -5.06 31.10 -12.00
N THR A 5 -4.53 30.31 -11.06
CA THR A 5 -3.09 30.05 -10.90
C THR A 5 -2.43 29.34 -12.10
N LYS A 6 -3.21 28.77 -13.02
CA LYS A 6 -2.69 28.03 -14.18
C LYS A 6 -2.89 28.75 -15.52
N CYS A 7 -4.04 29.37 -15.73
CA CYS A 7 -4.39 29.95 -17.04
C CYS A 7 -4.61 31.46 -17.02
N GLY A 8 -4.50 32.12 -15.85
CA GLY A 8 -4.65 33.56 -15.71
C GLY A 8 -6.07 34.11 -15.93
N ALA A 9 -7.07 33.26 -16.17
CA ALA A 9 -8.46 33.70 -16.28
C ALA A 9 -8.99 34.18 -14.92
N GLU A 10 -9.88 35.18 -14.93
CA GLU A 10 -10.58 35.63 -13.72
C GLU A 10 -11.33 34.47 -13.06
N ALA A 11 -11.19 34.35 -11.74
CA ALA A 11 -11.88 33.36 -10.93
C ALA A 11 -12.71 34.08 -9.85
N GLY A 12 -13.89 33.56 -9.53
CA GLY A 12 -14.65 34.03 -8.37
C GLY A 12 -13.97 33.62 -7.06
N GLU A 13 -14.12 34.42 -6.01
CA GLU A 13 -13.55 34.15 -4.68
C GLU A 13 -14.02 32.82 -4.05
N ARG A 14 -15.14 32.26 -4.55
CA ARG A 14 -15.72 30.99 -4.10
C ARG A 14 -15.65 29.87 -5.15
N ASP A 15 -15.03 30.11 -6.30
CA ASP A 15 -14.94 29.09 -7.35
C ASP A 15 -13.89 28.04 -6.96
N ARG A 16 -14.34 26.80 -6.71
CA ARG A 16 -13.44 25.66 -6.40
C ARG A 16 -12.61 25.21 -7.60
N PHE A 17 -13.09 25.45 -8.81
CA PHE A 17 -12.45 25.09 -10.07
C PHE A 17 -12.53 26.25 -11.05
N CYS A 18 -11.47 26.46 -11.84
CA CYS A 18 -11.47 27.44 -12.91
C CYS A 18 -12.45 27.01 -14.02
N ARG A 19 -13.40 27.88 -14.36
CA ARG A 19 -14.42 27.61 -15.41
C ARG A 19 -13.83 27.48 -16.81
N ARG A 20 -12.62 27.99 -17.04
CA ARG A 20 -11.96 27.99 -18.36
C ARG A 20 -11.06 26.78 -18.59
N CYS A 21 -10.26 26.40 -17.60
CA CYS A 21 -9.26 25.33 -17.74
C CYS A 21 -9.48 24.14 -16.78
N GLY A 22 -10.51 24.19 -15.94
CA GLY A 22 -10.84 23.12 -14.97
C GLY A 22 -9.90 23.00 -13.77
N THR A 23 -8.88 23.86 -13.65
CA THR A 23 -7.87 23.71 -12.59
C THR A 23 -8.45 24.10 -11.22
N PRO A 24 -8.30 23.27 -10.17
CA PRO A 24 -8.75 23.60 -8.83
C PRO A 24 -8.08 24.88 -8.31
N GLN A 25 -8.86 25.78 -7.71
CA GLN A 25 -8.36 27.04 -7.16
C GLN A 25 -8.27 26.99 -5.63
N PRO A 26 -7.21 27.54 -5.02
CA PRO A 26 -7.07 27.62 -3.58
C PRO A 26 -7.91 28.79 -3.02
N GLY A 27 -9.20 28.57 -2.82
CA GLY A 27 -10.13 29.52 -2.19
C GLY A 27 -10.47 29.12 -0.74
N VAL A 28 -10.00 29.91 0.23
CA VAL A 28 -10.25 29.83 1.69
C VAL A 28 -11.71 30.27 1.94
N ALA A 29 -12.59 29.63 2.73
CA ALA A 29 -12.44 29.22 4.12
C ALA A 29 -13.43 28.10 4.49
N GLY A 30 -12.93 27.12 5.24
CA GLY A 30 -13.72 26.05 5.85
C GLY A 30 -12.82 25.02 6.52
N GLY A 31 -11.90 25.49 7.38
CA GLY A 31 -11.03 24.63 8.19
C GLY A 31 -9.65 24.41 7.60
N ALA A 32 -8.63 24.84 8.34
CA ALA A 32 -7.25 24.47 8.09
C ALA A 32 -7.11 22.95 8.03
N GLY A 33 -6.89 22.44 6.83
CA GLY A 33 -6.23 21.17 6.59
C GLY A 33 -4.95 21.47 5.83
N ALA A 34 -3.84 21.57 6.55
CA ALA A 34 -2.52 21.25 6.00
C ALA A 34 -2.60 19.95 5.17
N PRO A 35 -1.59 19.56 4.37
CA PRO A 35 -1.42 18.15 4.04
C PRO A 35 -1.37 17.40 5.38
N ARG A 36 -2.51 16.86 5.81
CA ARG A 36 -2.63 16.14 7.06
C ARG A 36 -1.83 14.88 6.77
N ALA A 37 -0.60 14.84 7.25
CA ALA A 37 0.08 13.59 7.55
C ALA A 37 -1.00 12.74 8.22
N SER A 38 -1.42 11.69 7.51
CA SER A 38 -2.63 10.93 7.78
C SER A 38 -2.70 10.63 9.28
N GLN A 39 -3.64 11.27 9.97
CA GLN A 39 -3.89 10.98 11.38
C GLN A 39 -4.32 9.53 11.44
N ALA A 40 -3.45 8.68 11.99
CA ALA A 40 -3.59 7.23 12.07
C ALA A 40 -4.78 6.75 12.93
N GLY A 41 -5.64 7.64 13.41
CA GLY A 41 -6.71 7.35 14.37
C GLY A 41 -8.13 7.54 13.86
N ASP A 42 -8.40 8.49 12.95
CA ASP A 42 -9.77 8.75 12.48
C ASP A 42 -10.04 7.99 11.19
N ALA A 43 -10.59 6.78 11.36
CA ALA A 43 -11.06 5.88 10.32
C ALA A 43 -10.04 5.65 9.18
N LEU A 44 -9.08 4.74 9.42
CA LEU A 44 -8.20 4.18 8.39
C LEU A 44 -8.94 4.05 7.05
N SER A 45 -8.54 4.86 6.08
CA SER A 45 -9.14 4.82 4.75
C SER A 45 -8.87 3.45 4.11
N PRO A 46 -9.76 2.94 3.24
CA PRO A 46 -9.53 1.68 2.51
C PRO A 46 -8.15 1.61 1.85
N ARG A 47 -7.68 2.74 1.29
CA ARG A 47 -6.35 2.89 0.71
C ARG A 47 -5.24 2.81 1.76
N GLY A 48 -5.38 3.51 2.89
CA GLY A 48 -4.43 3.46 3.99
C GLY A 48 -4.30 2.05 4.57
N ALA A 49 -5.42 1.36 4.78
CA ALA A 49 -5.43 -0.04 5.25
C ALA A 49 -4.70 -0.98 4.26
N SER A 50 -4.90 -0.79 2.95
CA SER A 50 -4.23 -1.59 1.91
C SER A 50 -2.72 -1.37 1.90
N ILE A 51 -2.25 -0.12 2.02
CA ILE A 51 -0.82 0.22 2.09
C ILE A 51 -0.18 -0.40 3.34
N LEU A 52 -0.87 -0.30 4.49
CA LEU A 52 -0.37 -0.84 5.76
C LEU A 52 -0.18 -2.37 5.73
N CYS A 53 -0.92 -3.11 4.90
CA CYS A 53 -0.75 -4.56 4.73
C CYS A 53 0.62 -4.93 4.14
N TYR A 54 1.31 -4.01 3.46
CA TYR A 54 2.63 -4.21 2.87
C TYR A 54 3.77 -3.63 3.72
N VAL A 55 3.49 -3.09 4.91
CA VAL A 55 4.54 -2.58 5.79
C VAL A 55 5.40 -3.75 6.28
N PRO A 56 6.73 -3.69 6.16
CA PRO A 56 7.59 -4.74 6.67
C PRO A 56 7.38 -5.01 8.16
N TRP A 57 7.42 -6.28 8.55
CA TRP A 57 7.26 -6.76 9.95
C TRP A 57 5.88 -6.57 10.60
N LEU A 58 5.14 -5.51 10.27
CA LEU A 58 3.83 -5.19 10.83
C LEU A 58 2.67 -5.47 9.86
N GLY A 59 2.95 -5.61 8.56
CA GLY A 59 1.94 -5.75 7.52
C GLY A 59 1.11 -7.01 7.64
N TRP A 60 1.68 -8.10 8.18
CA TRP A 60 0.92 -9.33 8.45
C TRP A 60 -0.11 -9.13 9.56
N LEU A 61 0.22 -8.39 10.63
CA LEU A 61 -0.73 -8.05 11.69
C LEU A 61 -1.87 -7.21 11.14
N VAL A 62 -1.55 -6.20 10.33
CA VAL A 62 -2.56 -5.36 9.69
C VAL A 62 -3.41 -6.18 8.72
N SER A 63 -2.81 -7.06 7.93
CA SER A 63 -3.52 -7.94 7.00
C SER A 63 -4.53 -8.83 7.73
N VAL A 64 -4.12 -9.46 8.84
CA VAL A 64 -5.02 -10.26 9.68
C VAL A 64 -6.12 -9.39 10.28
N TRP A 65 -5.79 -8.23 10.83
CA TRP A 65 -6.77 -7.31 11.40
C TRP A 65 -7.80 -6.84 10.36
N VAL A 66 -7.37 -6.50 9.14
CA VAL A 66 -8.23 -6.12 8.01
C VAL A 66 -9.18 -7.25 7.64
N LEU A 67 -8.70 -8.50 7.60
CA LEU A 67 -9.51 -9.67 7.26
C LEU A 67 -10.55 -10.02 8.33
N LEU A 68 -10.22 -9.79 9.60
CA LEU A 68 -11.14 -10.05 10.72
C LEU A 68 -12.16 -8.92 10.91
N ASN A 69 -11.81 -7.68 10.53
CA ASN A 69 -12.65 -6.52 10.78
C ASN A 69 -13.84 -6.46 9.81
N GLN A 70 -15.06 -6.40 10.35
CA GLN A 70 -16.30 -6.40 9.56
C GLN A 70 -16.42 -5.19 8.63
N ARG A 71 -15.83 -4.04 9.00
CA ARG A 71 -15.81 -2.83 8.18
C ARG A 71 -15.25 -3.07 6.77
N PHE A 72 -14.24 -3.93 6.66
CA PHE A 72 -13.54 -4.18 5.39
C PHE A 72 -14.09 -5.39 4.63
N ARG A 73 -15.11 -6.09 5.16
CA ARG A 73 -15.74 -7.23 4.47
C ARG A 73 -16.34 -6.86 3.11
N ALA A 74 -16.95 -5.69 3.01
CA ALA A 74 -17.53 -5.18 1.76
C ALA A 74 -16.48 -4.66 0.77
N HIS A 75 -15.24 -4.40 1.22
CA HIS A 75 -14.18 -3.81 0.40
C HIS A 75 -13.26 -4.89 -0.17
N ARG A 76 -13.67 -5.45 -1.32
CA ARG A 76 -12.95 -6.55 -2.00
C ARG A 76 -11.48 -6.21 -2.31
N GLU A 77 -11.19 -4.98 -2.71
CA GLU A 77 -9.83 -4.49 -2.96
C GLU A 77 -8.94 -4.51 -1.71
N VAL A 78 -9.45 -4.06 -0.57
CA VAL A 78 -8.68 -4.02 0.69
C VAL A 78 -8.35 -5.43 1.16
N ARG A 79 -9.31 -6.36 1.02
CA ARG A 79 -9.11 -7.78 1.33
C ARG A 79 -8.11 -8.44 0.39
N PHE A 80 -8.10 -8.06 -0.89
CA PHE A 80 -7.13 -8.57 -1.87
C PHE A 80 -5.71 -8.23 -1.43
N HIS A 81 -5.46 -6.96 -1.10
CA HIS A 81 -4.16 -6.51 -0.62
C HIS A 81 -3.78 -7.14 0.72
N ALA A 82 -4.74 -7.40 1.61
CA ALA A 82 -4.50 -8.11 2.86
C ALA A 82 -4.09 -9.58 2.65
N TYR A 83 -4.77 -10.33 1.79
CA TYR A 83 -4.36 -11.71 1.46
C TYR A 83 -3.00 -11.74 0.76
N GLN A 84 -2.78 -10.87 -0.22
CA GLN A 84 -1.52 -10.80 -0.96
C GLN A 84 -0.34 -10.42 -0.04
N GLY A 85 -0.52 -9.44 0.86
CA GLY A 85 0.48 -9.07 1.86
C GLY A 85 0.77 -10.20 2.85
N LEU A 86 -0.26 -10.88 3.33
CA LEU A 86 -0.13 -12.03 4.23
C LEU A 86 0.60 -13.20 3.56
N TYR A 87 0.27 -13.52 2.30
CA TYR A 87 0.94 -14.58 1.56
C TYR A 87 2.39 -14.25 1.25
N LEU A 88 2.71 -13.00 0.88
CA LEU A 88 4.10 -12.55 0.74
C LEU A 88 4.89 -12.75 2.03
N PHE A 89 4.29 -12.44 3.18
CA PHE A 89 4.92 -12.67 4.48
C PHE A 89 5.16 -14.16 4.77
N VAL A 90 4.18 -15.02 4.50
CA VAL A 90 4.31 -16.47 4.68
C VAL A 90 5.37 -17.05 3.74
N VAL A 91 5.39 -16.65 2.46
CA VAL A 91 6.41 -17.09 1.50
C VAL A 91 7.81 -16.66 1.96
N TRP A 92 7.97 -15.43 2.44
CA TRP A 92 9.24 -14.96 3.00
C TRP A 92 9.65 -15.77 4.24
N LEU A 93 8.73 -16.02 5.18
CA LEU A 93 9.01 -16.77 6.40
C LEU A 93 9.42 -18.21 6.10
N LEU A 94 8.66 -18.90 5.25
CA LEU A 94 8.95 -20.26 4.81
C LEU A 94 10.26 -20.31 4.02
N GLY A 95 10.49 -19.36 3.11
CA GLY A 95 11.74 -19.24 2.36
C GLY A 95 12.94 -19.13 3.30
N ARG A 96 12.88 -18.26 4.31
CA ARG A 96 13.95 -18.11 5.30
C ARG A 96 14.16 -19.39 6.11
N TRP A 97 13.09 -20.01 6.60
CA TRP A 97 13.19 -21.24 7.39
C TRP A 97 13.76 -22.41 6.60
N VAL A 98 13.26 -22.62 5.38
CA VAL A 98 13.70 -23.68 4.48
C VAL A 98 15.15 -23.43 4.08
N VAL A 99 15.49 -22.23 3.60
CA VAL A 99 16.88 -21.90 3.23
C VAL A 99 17.82 -22.05 4.41
N ASP A 100 17.48 -21.52 5.60
CA ASP A 100 18.31 -21.65 6.80
C ASP A 100 18.51 -23.12 7.20
N LEU A 101 17.46 -23.95 7.11
CA LEU A 101 17.52 -25.37 7.44
C LEU A 101 18.41 -26.13 6.45
N TRP A 102 18.17 -25.96 5.14
CA TRP A 102 18.91 -26.65 4.09
C TRP A 102 20.38 -26.19 4.02
N VAL A 103 20.65 -24.89 4.17
CA VAL A 103 22.02 -24.36 4.21
C VAL A 103 22.76 -24.92 5.41
N LYS A 104 22.20 -24.88 6.62
CA LYS A 104 22.84 -25.45 7.82
C LYS A 104 23.06 -26.96 7.72
N MET A 105 22.15 -27.68 7.06
CA MET A 105 22.21 -29.13 6.90
C MET A 105 23.21 -29.58 5.83
N LEU A 106 23.25 -28.94 4.66
CA LEU A 106 24.13 -29.35 3.54
C LEU A 106 25.47 -28.60 3.48
N PHE A 107 25.51 -27.33 3.88
CA PHE A 107 26.67 -26.47 3.68
C PHE A 107 27.13 -25.87 5.01
N ARG A 108 28.25 -26.38 5.52
CA ARG A 108 28.93 -25.82 6.72
C ARG A 108 29.54 -24.43 6.49
N HIS A 109 29.35 -23.82 5.31
CA HIS A 109 29.84 -22.48 4.97
C HIS A 109 28.70 -21.55 4.57
N ASN A 110 28.74 -20.34 5.13
CA ASN A 110 27.81 -19.24 4.91
C ASN A 110 27.93 -18.71 3.47
N ILE A 111 27.31 -19.39 2.51
CA ILE A 111 27.14 -18.82 1.17
C ILE A 111 26.17 -17.63 1.31
N PRO A 112 26.49 -16.42 0.80
CA PRO A 112 25.62 -15.24 0.91
C PRO A 112 24.36 -15.31 0.03
N LEU A 113 23.99 -16.50 -0.46
CA LEU A 113 22.81 -16.73 -1.27
C LEU A 113 21.53 -16.36 -0.50
N SER A 114 21.52 -16.60 0.82
CA SER A 114 20.44 -16.17 1.71
C SER A 114 20.24 -14.65 1.67
N SER A 115 21.33 -13.88 1.76
CA SER A 115 21.27 -12.41 1.70
C SER A 115 20.76 -11.90 0.35
N LEU A 116 21.14 -12.53 -0.75
CA LEU A 116 20.64 -12.14 -2.08
C LEU A 116 19.13 -12.37 -2.22
N VAL A 117 18.64 -13.51 -1.73
CA VAL A 117 17.20 -13.84 -1.74
C VAL A 117 16.42 -12.87 -0.85
N GLU A 118 16.94 -12.52 0.33
CA GLU A 118 16.32 -11.54 1.22
C GLU A 118 16.23 -10.15 0.57
N ILE A 119 17.30 -9.70 -0.10
CA ILE A 119 17.31 -8.41 -0.81
C ILE A 119 16.28 -8.42 -1.95
N ALA A 120 16.20 -9.49 -2.73
CA ALA A 120 15.22 -9.61 -3.82
C ALA A 120 13.77 -9.59 -3.29
N LEU A 121 13.50 -10.29 -2.19
CA LEU A 121 12.20 -10.28 -1.52
C LEU A 121 11.86 -8.91 -0.93
N LEU A 122 12.83 -8.22 -0.34
CA LEU A 122 12.66 -6.86 0.17
C LEU A 122 12.34 -5.88 -0.96
N ALA A 123 13.06 -5.99 -2.09
CA ALA A 123 12.81 -5.17 -3.28
C ALA A 123 11.40 -5.42 -3.85
N LEU A 124 10.97 -6.68 -3.90
CA LEU A 124 9.61 -7.05 -4.30
C LEU A 124 8.56 -6.43 -3.37
N TRP A 125 8.82 -6.43 -2.06
CA TRP A 125 7.93 -5.83 -1.06
C TRP A 125 7.81 -4.31 -1.22
N ILE A 126 8.95 -3.62 -1.39
CA ILE A 126 8.97 -2.18 -1.65
C ILE A 126 8.23 -1.86 -2.95
N PHE A 127 8.43 -2.66 -4.00
CA PHE A 127 7.72 -2.50 -5.26
C PHE A 127 6.20 -2.64 -5.09
N MET A 128 5.73 -3.64 -4.33
CA MET A 128 4.31 -3.81 -4.01
C MET A 128 3.75 -2.64 -3.19
N LEU A 129 4.53 -2.13 -2.23
CA LEU A 129 4.16 -0.98 -1.41
C LEU A 129 3.97 0.28 -2.27
N VAL A 130 4.94 0.59 -3.15
CA VAL A 130 4.89 1.74 -4.06
C VAL A 130 3.70 1.62 -4.98
N LYS A 131 3.48 0.46 -5.60
CA LYS A 131 2.38 0.27 -6.54
C LYS A 131 1.01 0.40 -5.88
N THR A 132 0.86 -0.18 -4.69
CA THR A 132 -0.34 -0.02 -3.85
C THR A 132 -0.52 1.43 -3.41
N SER A 133 0.58 2.15 -3.13
CA SER A 133 0.54 3.58 -2.79
C SER A 133 0.04 4.44 -3.94
N SER A 134 0.34 4.09 -5.20
CA SER A 134 -0.18 4.76 -6.41
C SER A 134 -1.66 4.47 -6.67
N GLY A 135 -2.25 3.51 -5.95
CA GLY A 135 -3.63 3.07 -6.15
C GLY A 135 -3.79 2.06 -7.30
N GLU A 136 -2.68 1.49 -7.79
CA GLU A 136 -2.71 0.44 -8.81
C GLU A 136 -2.83 -0.94 -8.15
N ARG A 137 -3.82 -1.72 -8.59
CA ARG A 137 -3.95 -3.12 -8.19
C ARG A 137 -2.99 -3.96 -9.03
N TYR A 138 -1.91 -4.42 -8.40
CA TYR A 138 -0.97 -5.36 -9.04
C TYR A 138 -1.04 -6.73 -8.39
N SER A 139 -1.56 -7.68 -9.15
CA SER A 139 -1.53 -9.09 -8.82
C SER A 139 -0.18 -9.67 -9.22
N LEU A 140 0.52 -10.26 -8.24
CA LEU A 140 1.63 -11.16 -8.54
C LEU A 140 1.08 -12.43 -9.20
N PRO A 141 1.73 -13.00 -10.22
CA PRO A 141 1.14 -14.09 -11.02
C PRO A 141 0.73 -15.31 -10.20
N VAL A 142 1.48 -15.67 -9.15
CA VAL A 142 1.13 -16.80 -8.27
C VAL A 142 0.37 -16.33 -7.02
N ILE A 143 0.87 -15.29 -6.35
CA ILE A 143 0.32 -14.85 -5.05
C ILE A 143 -1.00 -14.10 -5.23
N GLY A 144 -1.13 -13.33 -6.32
CA GLY A 144 -2.33 -12.59 -6.67
C GLY A 144 -3.50 -13.50 -7.04
N GLU A 145 -3.27 -14.57 -7.81
CA GLU A 145 -4.33 -15.55 -8.11
C GLU A 145 -4.82 -16.27 -6.85
N LEU A 146 -3.91 -16.64 -5.95
CA LEU A 146 -4.27 -17.23 -4.66
C LEU A 146 -5.06 -16.26 -3.77
N ALA A 147 -4.67 -14.98 -3.77
CA ALA A 147 -5.39 -13.93 -3.05
C ALA A 147 -6.80 -13.73 -3.63
N GLU A 148 -6.96 -13.77 -4.96
CA GLU A 148 -8.26 -13.66 -5.62
C GLU A 148 -9.21 -14.82 -5.32
N ARG A 149 -8.69 -16.05 -5.26
CA ARG A 149 -9.47 -17.23 -4.86
C ARG A 149 -9.93 -17.19 -3.41
N SER A 150 -9.27 -16.39 -2.57
CA SER A 150 -9.54 -16.30 -1.13
C SER A 150 -10.52 -15.17 -0.75
N LEU A 151 -10.99 -14.40 -1.73
CA LEU A 151 -11.90 -13.26 -1.56
C LEU A 151 -13.38 -13.63 -1.48
#